data_AF-A0A4R3PWP9-F1
#
_entry.id   AF-A0A4R3PWP9-F1
#
_cell.length_a   1.000
_cell.length_b   1.000
_cell.length_c   1.000
_cell.angle_alpha   90.00
_cell.angle_beta   90.00
_cell.angle_gamma   90.00
#
_symmetry.space_group_name_H-M   'P 1'
#
loop_
_entity.id
_entity.type
_entity.pdbx_description
1 polymer ?
#
loop_
_entity_poly.entity_id
_entity_poly.type
_entity_poly.pdbx_seq_one_letter_code
_entity_poly.pdbx_strand_id
1 'polypeptide(L)'
;MSRPRPKALITDASCAIGLVYADRLARRGYDLVLLAHRAERPGALTRTMQAELIHDNVYVQLVIAAATRTDIWPWDCPPEPLPGMMSPQDFVDAAMVGFDLREPITIPSLAETGEWTRYESARNALLSGLVNSDPASRYLKRG
;
A
#
# COMPACT_ATOMS: atom_id res chain seq x y z
N MET A 1 30.38 -1.28 -13.09
CA MET A 1 28.92 -1.02 -13.01
C MET A 1 28.32 -2.03 -12.05
N SER A 2 27.56 -1.61 -11.05
CA SER A 2 26.90 -2.57 -10.16
C SER A 2 25.84 -3.36 -10.94
N ARG A 3 25.71 -4.66 -10.64
CA ARG A 3 24.69 -5.50 -11.27
C ARG A 3 23.30 -5.00 -10.84
N PRO A 4 22.32 -4.89 -11.76
CA PRO A 4 20.96 -4.52 -11.39
C PRO A 4 20.40 -5.51 -10.39
N ARG A 5 19.70 -5.01 -9.37
CA ARG A 5 19.08 -5.84 -8.35
C ARG A 5 17.98 -6.71 -8.96
N PRO A 6 17.77 -7.92 -8.43
CA PRO A 6 16.62 -8.73 -8.83
C PRO A 6 15.33 -8.05 -8.37
N LYS A 7 14.26 -8.26 -9.14
CA LYS A 7 12.93 -7.69 -8.89
C LYS A 7 11.93 -8.81 -8.60
N ALA A 8 10.97 -8.58 -7.71
CA ALA A 8 9.89 -9.54 -7.43
C ALA A 8 8.53 -8.84 -7.27
N LEU A 9 7.49 -9.47 -7.82
CA LEU A 9 6.09 -9.09 -7.64
C LEU A 9 5.43 -10.04 -6.64
N ILE A 10 4.71 -9.50 -5.65
CA ILE A 10 3.89 -10.24 -4.70
C ILE A 10 2.45 -9.78 -4.88
N THR A 11 1.56 -10.66 -5.37
CA THR A 11 0.18 -10.32 -5.74
C THR A 11 -0.80 -10.30 -4.56
N ASP A 12 -0.49 -11.04 -3.49
CA ASP A 12 -1.27 -11.12 -2.26
C ASP A 12 -0.44 -10.63 -1.06
N ALA A 13 0.03 -9.39 -1.14
CA ALA A 13 0.97 -8.84 -0.17
C ALA A 13 0.34 -8.59 1.21
N SER A 14 -1.00 -8.59 1.31
CA SER A 14 -1.73 -8.37 2.56
C SER A 14 -1.97 -9.64 3.38
N CYS A 15 -1.67 -10.83 2.85
CA CYS A 15 -1.81 -12.09 3.59
C CYS A 15 -0.53 -12.46 4.36
N ALA A 16 -0.65 -13.34 5.35
CA ALA A 16 0.47 -13.78 6.20
C ALA A 16 1.64 -14.38 5.39
N ILE A 17 1.34 -15.12 4.31
CA ILE A 17 2.36 -15.72 3.46
C ILE A 17 3.07 -14.66 2.62
N GLY A 18 2.31 -13.74 2.02
CA GLY A 18 2.85 -12.63 1.22
C GLY A 18 3.81 -11.76 2.04
N LEU A 19 3.45 -11.47 3.29
CA LEU A 19 4.30 -10.75 4.26
C LEU A 19 5.64 -11.46 4.49
N VAL A 20 5.61 -12.77 4.77
CA VAL A 20 6.83 -13.54 5.02
C VAL A 20 7.73 -13.61 3.78
N TYR A 21 7.15 -13.68 2.58
CA TYR A 21 7.93 -13.61 1.34
C TYR A 21 8.55 -12.22 1.15
N ALA A 22 7.80 -11.15 1.39
CA ALA A 22 8.27 -9.79 1.24
C ALA A 22 9.50 -9.51 2.13
N ASP A 23 9.43 -9.84 3.42
CA ASP A 23 10.58 -9.70 4.35
C ASP A 23 11.80 -10.50 3.88
N ARG A 24 11.60 -11.78 3.55
CA ARG A 24 12.72 -12.64 3.13
C ARG A 24 13.36 -12.21 1.82
N LEU A 25 12.59 -11.65 0.88
CA LEU A 25 13.11 -11.17 -0.40
C LEU A 25 13.79 -9.80 -0.24
N ALA A 26 13.22 -8.89 0.55
CA ALA A 26 13.83 -7.61 0.88
C ALA A 26 15.21 -7.82 1.54
N ARG A 27 15.32 -8.73 2.52
CA ARG A 27 16.60 -9.10 3.16
C ARG A 27 17.64 -9.69 2.22
N ARG A 28 17.21 -10.22 1.07
CA ARG A 28 18.08 -10.76 0.02
C ARG A 28 18.46 -9.71 -1.04
N GLY A 29 18.02 -8.46 -0.88
CA GLY A 29 18.34 -7.37 -1.80
C GLY A 29 17.46 -7.30 -3.04
N TYR A 30 16.24 -7.82 -2.97
CA TYR A 30 15.26 -7.69 -4.06
C TYR A 30 14.57 -6.32 -3.98
N ASP A 31 14.40 -5.68 -5.14
CA ASP A 31 13.42 -4.60 -5.28
C ASP A 31 12.02 -5.22 -5.45
N LEU A 32 11.03 -4.72 -4.72
CA LEU A 32 9.72 -5.36 -4.57
C LEU A 32 8.59 -4.50 -5.12
N VAL A 33 7.64 -5.15 -5.78
CA VAL A 33 6.30 -4.62 -6.08
C VAL A 33 5.29 -5.44 -5.28
N LEU A 34 4.54 -4.77 -4.42
CA LEU A 34 3.55 -5.37 -3.52
C LEU A 34 2.17 -4.94 -4.00
N LEU A 35 1.39 -5.87 -4.56
CA LEU A 35 0.01 -5.61 -4.93
C LEU A 35 -0.91 -5.93 -3.74
N ALA A 36 -1.80 -5.00 -3.41
CA ALA A 36 -2.77 -5.17 -2.34
C ALA A 36 -4.20 -4.93 -2.86
N HIS A 37 -5.10 -5.87 -2.56
CA HIS A 37 -6.52 -5.81 -2.89
C HIS A 37 -7.35 -5.55 -1.60
N ARG A 38 -8.35 -4.67 -1.71
CA ARG A 38 -9.17 -4.05 -0.65
C ARG A 38 -8.49 -2.90 0.10
N ALA A 39 -9.21 -1.79 0.26
CA ALA A 39 -8.84 -0.62 1.06
C ALA A 39 -9.22 -0.75 2.55
N GLU A 40 -9.80 -1.88 2.97
CA GLU A 40 -10.54 -1.97 4.24
C GLU A 40 -9.73 -2.50 5.44
N ARG A 41 -8.56 -3.13 5.23
CA ARG A 41 -7.50 -3.26 6.27
C ARG A 41 -6.02 -3.14 5.81
N PRO A 42 -5.58 -2.13 5.03
CA PRO A 42 -4.23 -2.18 4.42
C PRO A 42 -3.37 -0.94 4.69
N GLY A 43 -3.95 0.19 5.10
CA GLY A 43 -3.15 1.40 5.34
C GLY A 43 -2.16 1.19 6.49
N ALA A 44 -2.60 0.57 7.58
CA ALA A 44 -1.72 0.26 8.71
C ALA A 44 -0.78 -0.90 8.38
N LEU A 45 -1.29 -2.02 7.89
CA LEU A 45 -0.48 -3.21 7.59
C LEU A 45 0.59 -2.89 6.54
N THR A 46 0.23 -2.24 5.44
CA THR A 46 1.20 -1.96 4.38
C THR A 46 2.15 -0.82 4.71
N ARG A 47 1.77 0.13 5.57
CA ARG A 47 2.73 1.11 6.12
C ARG A 47 3.66 0.48 7.15
N THR A 48 3.16 -0.42 7.99
CA THR A 48 3.99 -1.24 8.87
C THR A 48 4.93 -2.08 8.02
N MET A 49 4.46 -2.68 6.92
CA MET A 49 5.31 -3.39 5.96
C MET A 49 6.35 -2.46 5.35
N GLN A 50 6.00 -1.26 4.86
CA GLN A 50 7.02 -0.34 4.36
C GLN A 50 8.03 0.03 5.44
N ALA A 51 7.58 0.35 6.65
CA ALA A 51 8.45 0.68 7.76
C ALA A 51 9.36 -0.49 8.20
N GLU A 52 8.84 -1.71 8.23
CA GLU A 52 9.54 -2.94 8.63
C GLU A 52 10.45 -3.50 7.51
N LEU A 53 10.05 -3.30 6.26
CA LEU A 53 10.78 -3.70 5.06
C LEU A 53 11.78 -2.64 4.57
N ILE A 54 11.92 -1.50 5.28
CA ILE A 54 13.08 -0.61 5.13
C ILE A 54 14.29 -1.39 5.65
N HIS A 55 14.83 -2.22 4.78
CA HIS A 55 16.17 -2.76 4.88
C HIS A 55 17.08 -1.89 4.04
N ASP A 56 18.35 -1.77 4.47
CA ASP A 56 19.32 -0.89 3.84
C ASP A 56 19.32 -1.09 2.32
N ASN A 57 18.87 -0.03 1.63
CA ASN A 57 19.04 0.16 0.21
C ASN A 57 18.16 -0.71 -0.72
N VAL A 58 17.00 -1.26 -0.30
CA VAL A 58 16.03 -1.87 -1.25
C VAL A 58 14.87 -0.95 -1.60
N TYR A 59 14.35 -1.05 -2.83
CA TYR A 59 13.14 -0.36 -3.26
C TYR A 59 11.90 -1.21 -3.00
N VAL A 60 10.86 -0.62 -2.43
CA VAL A 60 9.57 -1.29 -2.24
C VAL A 60 8.46 -0.35 -2.73
N GLN A 61 7.76 -0.78 -3.78
CA GLN A 61 6.54 -0.15 -4.27
C GLN A 61 5.32 -0.90 -3.74
N LEU A 62 4.38 -0.18 -3.15
CA LEU A 62 3.02 -0.66 -2.91
C LEU A 62 2.12 -0.20 -4.06
N VAL A 63 1.43 -1.13 -4.70
CA VAL A 63 0.38 -0.85 -5.69
C VAL A 63 -0.98 -1.16 -5.06
N ILE A 64 -1.83 -0.14 -4.93
CA ILE A 64 -3.17 -0.30 -4.37
C ILE A 64 -4.18 -0.46 -5.51
N ALA A 65 -4.75 -1.65 -5.62
CA ALA A 65 -5.79 -1.95 -6.59
C ALA A 65 -7.17 -1.55 -6.04
N ALA A 66 -7.67 -0.37 -6.39
CA ALA A 66 -9.08 -0.04 -6.23
C ALA A 66 -9.85 -0.53 -7.46
N ALA A 67 -10.84 -1.41 -7.24
CA ALA A 67 -11.78 -1.96 -8.24
C ALA A 67 -11.22 -2.09 -9.68
N THR A 68 -10.37 -3.09 -9.92
CA THR A 68 -9.83 -3.41 -11.26
C THR A 68 -10.61 -4.53 -11.90
N ARG A 69 -10.94 -4.42 -13.20
CA ARG A 69 -11.70 -5.46 -13.92
C ARG A 69 -10.85 -6.71 -14.18
N THR A 70 -10.79 -7.63 -13.21
CA THR A 70 -9.99 -8.86 -13.30
C THR A 70 -10.85 -10.11 -13.17
N ASP A 71 -10.32 -11.30 -13.46
CA ASP A 71 -11.05 -12.57 -13.32
C ASP A 71 -11.06 -13.11 -11.86
N ILE A 72 -10.49 -12.37 -10.92
CA ILE A 72 -10.18 -12.80 -9.54
C ILE A 72 -11.19 -12.28 -8.51
N TRP A 73 -12.41 -11.97 -8.93
CA TRP A 73 -13.45 -11.50 -8.00
C TRP A 73 -13.82 -12.62 -7.02
N PRO A 74 -13.97 -12.30 -5.73
CA PRO A 74 -14.52 -13.25 -4.78
C PRO A 74 -15.96 -13.60 -5.22
N TRP A 75 -16.37 -14.84 -4.96
CA TRP A 75 -17.62 -15.42 -5.50
C TRP A 75 -18.90 -14.65 -5.15
N ASP A 76 -18.82 -13.70 -4.22
CA ASP A 76 -19.87 -12.84 -3.70
C ASP A 76 -19.92 -11.45 -4.33
N CYS A 77 -19.01 -11.10 -5.27
CA CYS A 77 -18.99 -9.81 -5.96
C CYS A 77 -19.41 -9.98 -7.44
N PRO A 78 -20.44 -9.26 -7.91
CA PRO A 78 -20.92 -9.44 -9.28
C PRO A 78 -19.84 -9.04 -10.30
N PRO A 79 -19.64 -9.83 -11.37
CA PRO A 79 -18.66 -9.57 -12.42
C PRO A 79 -19.06 -8.43 -13.37
N GLU A 80 -20.23 -7.81 -13.16
CA GLU A 80 -20.65 -6.67 -13.96
C GLU A 80 -19.67 -5.52 -13.73
N PRO A 81 -19.08 -4.96 -14.79
CA PRO A 81 -18.19 -3.82 -14.65
C PRO A 81 -18.97 -2.68 -14.00
N LEU A 82 -18.59 -2.33 -12.77
CA LEU A 82 -19.03 -1.09 -12.18
C LEU A 82 -18.60 0.05 -13.11
N PRO A 83 -19.46 1.04 -13.38
CA PRO A 83 -19.09 2.20 -14.18
C PRO A 83 -17.80 2.84 -13.62
N GLY A 84 -16.77 2.96 -14.46
CA GLY A 84 -15.48 3.55 -14.08
C GLY A 84 -14.37 2.58 -13.66
N MET A 85 -14.55 1.27 -13.82
CA MET A 85 -13.46 0.30 -13.58
C MET A 85 -12.36 0.36 -14.65
N MET A 86 -11.11 0.46 -14.19
CA MET A 86 -9.91 0.43 -15.04
C MET A 86 -9.67 -0.98 -15.61
N SER A 87 -9.17 -1.06 -16.84
CA SER A 87 -8.73 -2.33 -17.42
C SER A 87 -7.47 -2.85 -16.72
N PRO A 88 -7.20 -4.16 -16.71
CA PRO A 88 -5.95 -4.69 -16.18
C PRO A 88 -4.71 -4.11 -16.87
N GLN A 89 -4.81 -3.86 -18.17
CA GLN A 89 -3.72 -3.30 -18.98
C GLN A 89 -3.37 -1.89 -18.49
N ASP A 90 -4.35 -0.99 -18.46
CA ASP A 90 -4.14 0.39 -18.02
C ASP A 90 -3.67 0.44 -16.56
N PHE A 91 -4.17 -0.47 -15.73
CA PHE A 91 -3.77 -0.58 -14.32
C PHE A 91 -2.29 -0.92 -14.17
N VAL A 92 -1.82 -1.93 -14.91
CA VAL A 92 -0.42 -2.34 -14.87
C VAL A 92 0.47 -1.25 -15.48
N ASP A 93 0.07 -0.64 -16.58
CA ASP A 93 0.84 0.43 -17.23
C ASP A 93 1.02 1.62 -16.29
N ALA A 94 -0.04 2.05 -15.60
CA ALA A 94 0.04 3.09 -14.57
C ALA A 94 0.92 2.68 -13.37
N ALA A 95 0.82 1.43 -12.91
CA ALA A 95 1.67 0.91 -11.83
C ALA A 95 3.16 0.91 -12.20
N MET A 96 3.47 0.57 -13.46
CA MET A 96 4.84 0.57 -13.99
C MET A 96 5.41 1.99 -14.13
N VAL A 97 4.58 2.98 -14.50
CA VAL A 97 5.00 4.40 -14.47
C VAL A 97 5.39 4.80 -13.03
N GLY A 98 4.58 4.45 -12.04
CA GLY A 98 4.92 4.68 -10.63
C GLY A 98 6.21 3.95 -10.20
N PHE A 99 6.42 2.73 -10.70
CA PHE A 99 7.64 1.96 -10.42
C PHE A 99 8.89 2.67 -10.93
N ASP A 100 8.85 3.14 -12.18
CA ASP A 100 9.96 3.83 -12.84
C ASP A 100 10.25 5.19 -12.18
N LEU A 101 9.22 5.88 -11.68
CA LEU A 101 9.34 7.10 -10.87
C LEU A 101 9.83 6.86 -9.44
N ARG A 102 9.99 5.59 -9.04
CA ARG A 102 10.31 5.16 -7.68
C ARG A 102 9.29 5.65 -6.63
N GLU A 103 8.02 5.71 -7.02
CA GLU A 103 6.92 6.07 -6.14
C GLU A 103 6.65 4.94 -5.13
N PRO A 104 6.81 5.18 -3.82
CA PRO A 104 6.66 4.10 -2.83
C PRO A 104 5.21 3.59 -2.73
N ILE A 105 4.22 4.42 -3.04
CA ILE A 105 2.80 4.05 -3.00
C ILE A 105 2.15 4.56 -4.27
N THR A 106 1.77 3.64 -5.15
CA THR A 106 1.09 3.94 -6.42
C THR A 106 -0.37 3.52 -6.32
N ILE A 107 -1.26 4.46 -6.61
CA ILE A 107 -2.71 4.25 -6.60
C ILE A 107 -3.24 4.62 -7.99
N PRO A 108 -3.25 3.68 -8.96
CA PRO A 108 -3.58 3.99 -10.35
C PRO A 108 -4.94 4.70 -10.56
N SER A 109 -5.91 4.41 -9.70
CA SER A 109 -7.25 4.99 -9.77
C SER A 109 -7.36 6.39 -9.14
N LEU A 110 -6.32 6.87 -8.45
CA LEU A 110 -6.35 8.17 -7.79
C LEU A 110 -5.88 9.26 -8.75
N ALA A 111 -6.82 10.11 -9.19
CA ALA A 111 -6.52 11.17 -10.15
C ALA A 111 -5.56 12.24 -9.60
N GLU A 112 -5.72 12.63 -8.33
CA GLU A 112 -4.98 13.73 -7.71
C GLU A 112 -4.32 13.30 -6.40
N THR A 113 -3.02 13.55 -6.26
CA THR A 113 -2.23 13.18 -5.07
C THR A 113 -2.57 14.03 -3.83
N GLY A 114 -3.30 15.14 -4.01
CA GLY A 114 -3.68 16.05 -2.93
C GLY A 114 -4.62 15.42 -1.89
N GLU A 115 -5.51 14.50 -2.30
CA GLU A 115 -6.36 13.74 -1.38
C GLU A 115 -5.54 12.78 -0.51
N TRP A 116 -4.59 12.06 -1.12
CA TRP A 116 -3.67 11.19 -0.40
C TRP A 116 -2.81 11.98 0.60
N THR A 117 -2.24 13.10 0.16
CA THR A 117 -1.43 13.97 1.03
C THR A 117 -2.22 14.50 2.23
N ARG A 118 -3.49 14.90 2.01
CA ARG A 118 -4.38 15.34 3.09
C ARG A 118 -4.64 14.22 4.09
N TYR A 119 -4.93 13.02 3.61
CA TYR A 119 -5.15 11.85 4.44
C TYR A 119 -3.90 11.51 5.29
N GLU A 120 -2.71 11.49 4.67
CA GLU A 120 -1.44 11.27 5.36
C GLU A 120 -1.18 12.32 6.45
N SER A 121 -1.42 13.59 6.13
CA SER A 121 -1.23 14.71 7.06
C SER A 121 -2.17 14.62 8.26
N ALA A 122 -3.46 14.35 8.02
CA ALA A 122 -4.44 14.19 9.08
C ALA A 122 -4.10 12.99 10.00
N ARG A 123 -3.64 11.88 9.41
CA ARG A 123 -3.21 10.72 10.19
C ARG A 123 -1.99 11.03 11.06
N ASN A 124 -0.96 11.65 10.49
CA ASN A 124 0.25 11.97 11.25
C ASN A 124 -0.05 12.94 12.41
N ALA A 125 -0.94 13.92 12.18
CA ALA A 125 -1.42 14.81 13.24
C ALA A 125 -2.14 14.04 14.37
N LEU A 126 -2.97 13.05 14.01
CA LEU A 126 -3.63 12.18 14.99
C LEU A 126 -2.61 11.39 15.81
N LEU A 127 -1.65 10.72 15.16
CA LEU A 127 -0.63 9.92 15.85
C LEU A 127 0.18 10.74 16.87
N SER A 128 0.59 11.96 16.49
CA SER A 128 1.28 12.87 17.41
C SER A 128 0.41 13.27 18.61
N GLY A 129 -0.90 13.45 18.39
CA GLY A 129 -1.85 13.77 19.47
C GLY A 129 -2.19 12.59 20.40
N LEU A 130 -1.78 11.36 20.06
CA LEU A 130 -1.96 10.17 20.92
C LEU A 130 -0.83 10.00 21.94
N VAL A 131 0.29 10.70 21.78
CA VAL A 131 1.41 10.65 22.73
C VAL A 131 1.12 11.60 23.90
N ASN A 132 0.37 11.11 24.88
CA ASN A 132 0.05 11.83 26.11
C ASN A 132 0.16 10.87 27.31
N SER A 133 0.84 11.30 28.38
CA SER A 133 0.97 10.53 29.63
C SER A 133 -0.31 10.50 30.46
N ASP A 134 -1.18 11.49 30.27
CA ASP A 134 -2.40 11.69 31.05
C ASP A 134 -3.65 11.33 30.23
N PRO A 135 -4.73 10.83 30.87
CA PRO A 135 -6.00 10.62 30.21
C PRO A 135 -6.50 11.92 29.57
N ALA A 136 -6.97 11.84 28.31
CA ALA A 136 -7.50 12.99 27.61
C ALA A 136 -8.63 13.65 28.42
N SER A 137 -8.67 14.98 28.43
CA SER A 137 -9.61 15.78 29.24
C SER A 137 -11.08 15.38 29.08
N ARG A 138 -11.47 14.86 27.91
CA ARG A 138 -12.82 14.30 27.66
C ARG A 138 -13.21 13.12 28.56
N TYR A 139 -12.24 12.48 29.21
CA TYR A 139 -12.44 11.35 30.13
C TYR A 139 -12.33 11.74 31.61
N LEU A 140 -11.87 12.95 31.91
CA LEU A 140 -11.87 13.45 33.29
C LEU A 140 -13.31 13.80 33.67
N LYS A 141 -13.84 13.14 34.70
CA LYS A 141 -15.15 13.51 35.26
C LYS A 141 -15.07 14.98 35.70
N ARG A 142 -16.01 15.80 35.22
CA ARG A 142 -16.19 17.15 35.78
C ARG A 142 -16.65 16.97 37.23
N GLY A 143 -15.73 17.18 38.15
CA GLY A 143 -16.03 17.36 39.57
C GLY A 143 -16.72 18.69 39.81
#